data_AF-J9EUS2-F1
#
_entry.id   AF-J9EUS2-F1
#
_cell.length_a   1.000
_cell.length_b   1.000
_cell.length_c   1.000
_cell.angle_alpha   90.00
_cell.angle_beta   90.00
_cell.angle_gamma   90.00
#
_symmetry.space_group_name_H-M   'P 1'
#
loop_
_entity.id
_entity.type
_entity.pdbx_description
1 polymer ?
#
loop_
_entity_poly.entity_id
_entity_poly.type
_entity_poly.pdbx_seq_one_letter_code
_entity_poly.pdbx_strand_id
1 'polypeptide(L)'
;MAENKDELVQRAKLAEQAERYDDMAQSMKRVTELGAELTNEERNLLSVAYKNVVGARRSSWRVISSIEQKTEGLEKQQMVKEYREKVEKELRDICQDVLVSIHLNYLLVYCVEVNSK
;
A
#
# COMPACT_ATOMS: atom_id res chain seq x y z
N MET A 1 -8.24 -22.59 -7.91
CA MET A 1 -6.78 -22.67 -8.08
C MET A 1 -6.16 -21.94 -6.91
N ALA A 2 -5.26 -22.58 -6.17
CA ALA A 2 -4.51 -21.90 -5.12
C ALA A 2 -3.58 -20.88 -5.80
N GLU A 3 -3.60 -19.63 -5.34
CA GLU A 3 -2.68 -18.62 -5.84
C GLU A 3 -1.25 -18.99 -5.42
N ASN A 4 -0.34 -19.08 -6.39
CA ASN A 4 1.05 -19.38 -6.13
C ASN A 4 1.84 -18.09 -5.85
N LYS A 5 2.75 -18.14 -4.87
CA LYS A 5 3.63 -17.03 -4.49
C LYS A 5 4.39 -16.49 -5.70
N ASP A 6 4.96 -17.37 -6.52
CA ASP A 6 5.73 -16.97 -7.70
C ASP A 6 4.88 -16.21 -8.73
N GLU A 7 3.63 -16.63 -8.94
CA GLU A 7 2.71 -15.94 -9.87
C GLU A 7 2.39 -14.54 -9.39
N LEU A 8 2.17 -14.36 -8.07
CA LEU A 8 1.90 -13.06 -7.47
C LEU A 8 3.12 -12.13 -7.56
N VAL A 9 4.33 -12.65 -7.33
CA VAL A 9 5.57 -11.90 -7.50
C VAL A 9 5.78 -11.49 -8.96
N GLN A 10 5.52 -12.39 -9.92
CA GLN A 10 5.60 -12.05 -11.35
C GLN A 10 4.58 -10.97 -11.74
N ARG A 11 3.34 -11.06 -11.24
CA ARG A 11 2.33 -10.00 -11.44
C ARG A 11 2.78 -8.67 -10.85
N ALA A 12 3.39 -8.67 -9.66
CA ALA A 12 3.92 -7.46 -9.05
C ALA A 12 5.03 -6.82 -9.92
N LYS A 13 5.94 -7.62 -10.49
CA LYS A 13 6.98 -7.12 -11.41
C LYS A 13 6.41 -6.54 -12.71
N LEU A 14 5.36 -7.15 -13.25
CA LEU A 14 4.65 -6.59 -14.42
C LEU A 14 3.95 -5.27 -14.07
N ALA A 15 3.32 -5.20 -12.90
CA ALA A 15 2.67 -3.99 -12.41
C ALA A 15 3.67 -2.86 -12.16
N GLU A 16 4.87 -3.17 -11.65
CA GLU A 16 5.98 -2.22 -11.51
C GLU A 16 6.38 -1.60 -12.86
N GLN A 17 6.60 -2.43 -13.88
CA GLN A 17 6.97 -1.97 -15.23
C GLN A 17 5.87 -1.13 -15.88
N ALA A 18 4.61 -1.37 -15.52
CA ALA A 18 3.46 -0.59 -15.98
C ALA A 18 3.13 0.62 -15.08
N GLU A 19 3.95 0.89 -14.05
CA GLU A 19 3.72 1.93 -13.03
C GLU A 19 2.37 1.82 -12.32
N ARG A 20 1.76 0.62 -12.31
CA ARG A 20 0.51 0.32 -11.62
C ARG A 20 0.78 -0.10 -10.18
N TYR A 21 1.27 0.83 -9.38
CA TYR A 21 1.72 0.55 -8.01
C TYR A 21 0.61 0.05 -7.07
N ASP A 22 -0.66 0.41 -7.31
CA ASP A 22 -1.80 -0.12 -6.56
C ASP A 22 -1.98 -1.64 -6.78
N ASP A 23 -1.89 -2.09 -8.04
CA ASP A 23 -1.96 -3.52 -8.39
C ASP A 23 -0.74 -4.28 -7.84
N MET A 24 0.43 -3.62 -7.90
CA MET A 24 1.67 -4.14 -7.32
C MET A 24 1.53 -4.34 -5.81
N ALA A 25 0.97 -3.36 -5.09
CA ALA A 25 0.76 -3.42 -3.65
C ALA A 25 -0.24 -4.53 -3.27
N GLN A 26 -1.33 -4.68 -4.03
CA GLN A 26 -2.29 -5.77 -3.83
C GLN A 26 -1.66 -7.15 -4.01
N SER A 27 -0.86 -7.32 -5.08
CA SER A 27 -0.18 -8.58 -5.35
C SER A 27 0.83 -8.92 -4.25
N MET A 28 1.62 -7.94 -3.80
CA MET A 28 2.61 -8.13 -2.74
C MET A 28 1.98 -8.32 -1.35
N LYS A 29 0.83 -7.71 -1.08
CA LYS A 29 0.02 -8.00 0.12
C LYS A 29 -0.43 -9.44 0.14
N ARG A 30 -0.90 -9.96 -1.00
CA ARG A 30 -1.29 -11.37 -1.12
C ARG A 30 -0.10 -12.30 -0.84
N VAL A 31 1.09 -11.94 -1.29
CA VAL A 31 2.32 -12.70 -1.00
C VAL A 31 2.61 -12.75 0.51
N THR A 32 2.38 -11.66 1.26
CA THR A 32 2.58 -11.66 2.72
C THR A 32 1.53 -12.50 3.45
N GLU A 33 0.28 -12.51 2.94
CA GLU A 33 -0.83 -13.31 3.47
C GLU A 33 -0.65 -14.82 3.27
N LEU A 34 0.14 -15.26 2.26
CA LEU A 34 0.47 -16.67 2.04
C LEU A 34 1.35 -17.27 3.15
N GLY A 35 1.83 -16.47 4.11
CA GLY A 35 2.54 -16.97 5.29
C GLY A 35 3.99 -17.42 5.05
N ALA A 36 4.50 -17.24 3.83
CA ALA A 36 5.87 -17.56 3.50
C ALA A 36 6.82 -16.41 3.85
N GLU A 37 8.04 -16.73 4.26
CA GLU A 37 9.08 -15.73 4.46
C GLU A 37 9.36 -14.99 3.15
N LEU A 38 9.52 -13.66 3.25
CA LEU A 38 9.86 -12.82 2.11
C LEU A 38 11.37 -12.79 1.89
N THR A 39 11.78 -13.03 0.65
CA THR A 39 13.16 -12.80 0.22
C THR A 39 13.50 -11.31 0.22
N ASN A 40 14.79 -10.96 0.16
CA ASN A 40 15.22 -9.57 0.06
C ASN A 40 14.62 -8.85 -1.17
N GLU A 41 14.50 -9.57 -2.29
CA GLU A 41 13.89 -9.03 -3.52
C GLU A 41 12.40 -8.74 -3.32
N GLU A 42 11.67 -9.68 -2.71
CA GLU A 42 10.23 -9.52 -2.42
C GLU A 42 9.97 -8.40 -1.41
N ARG A 43 10.80 -8.26 -0.38
CA ARG A 43 10.72 -7.12 0.56
C ARG A 43 10.97 -5.78 -0.14
N ASN A 44 11.90 -5.75 -1.10
CA ASN A 44 12.14 -4.56 -1.90
C ASN A 44 10.92 -4.22 -2.78
N LEU A 45 10.33 -5.21 -3.46
CA LEU A 45 9.11 -5.02 -4.26
C LEU A 45 7.95 -4.51 -3.40
N LEU A 46 7.74 -5.09 -2.22
CA LEU A 46 6.73 -4.64 -1.25
C LEU A 46 6.97 -3.16 -0.86
N SER A 47 8.22 -2.80 -0.58
CA SER A 47 8.61 -1.43 -0.21
C SER A 47 8.39 -0.43 -1.35
N VAL A 48 8.79 -0.79 -2.58
CA VAL A 48 8.62 0.04 -3.77
C VAL A 48 7.13 0.28 -4.05
N ALA A 49 6.31 -0.77 -4.00
CA ALA A 49 4.87 -0.68 -4.22
C ALA A 49 4.22 0.32 -3.26
N TYR A 50 4.36 0.09 -1.95
CA TYR A 50 3.70 0.91 -0.94
C TYR A 50 4.27 2.34 -0.85
N LYS A 51 5.58 2.52 -1.05
CA LYS A 51 6.19 3.86 -1.11
C LYS A 51 5.55 4.71 -2.22
N ASN A 52 5.36 4.13 -3.40
CA ASN A 52 4.76 4.83 -4.54
C ASN A 52 3.26 5.08 -4.34
N VAL A 53 2.51 4.09 -3.86
CA VAL A 53 1.07 4.25 -3.56
C VAL A 53 0.85 5.37 -2.53
N VAL A 54 1.54 5.33 -1.38
CA VAL A 54 1.44 6.36 -0.33
C VAL A 54 1.92 7.71 -0.85
N GLY A 55 3.01 7.73 -1.62
CA GLY A 55 3.56 8.94 -2.23
C GLY A 55 2.55 9.66 -3.12
N ALA A 56 1.86 8.91 -3.99
CA ALA A 56 0.83 9.43 -4.87
C ALA A 56 -0.37 10.00 -4.09
N ARG A 57 -0.88 9.27 -3.09
CA ARG A 57 -2.02 9.71 -2.26
C ARG A 57 -1.67 10.94 -1.43
N ARG A 58 -0.47 10.99 -0.86
CA ARG A 58 0.03 12.17 -0.14
C ARG A 58 0.17 13.39 -1.05
N SER A 59 0.61 13.19 -2.29
CA SER A 59 0.67 14.29 -3.26
C SER A 59 -0.73 14.81 -3.61
N SER A 60 -1.68 13.91 -3.89
CA SER A 60 -3.09 14.23 -4.12
C SER A 60 -3.69 15.02 -2.94
N TRP A 61 -3.50 14.52 -1.71
CA TRP A 61 -3.99 15.18 -0.50
C TRP A 61 -3.44 16.61 -0.33
N ARG A 62 -2.15 16.85 -0.61
CA ARG A 62 -1.56 18.21 -0.57
C ARG A 62 -2.21 19.14 -1.59
N VAL A 63 -2.45 18.66 -2.81
CA VAL A 63 -3.10 19.45 -3.86
C VAL A 63 -4.53 19.81 -3.44
N ILE A 64 -5.31 18.84 -2.97
CA ILE A 64 -6.70 19.07 -2.54
C ILE A 64 -6.74 20.03 -1.35
N SER A 65 -5.84 19.88 -0.38
CA SER A 65 -5.73 20.79 0.77
C SER A 65 -5.41 22.22 0.32
N SER A 66 -4.58 22.39 -0.71
CA SER A 66 -4.31 23.72 -1.29
C SER A 66 -5.51 24.29 -2.03
N ILE A 67 -6.30 23.45 -2.70
CA ILE A 67 -7.55 23.86 -3.35
C ILE A 67 -8.58 24.29 -2.30
N GLU A 68 -8.73 23.54 -1.21
CA GLU A 68 -9.64 23.86 -0.10
C GLU A 68 -9.36 25.26 0.46
N GLN A 69 -8.08 25.59 0.70
CA GLN A 69 -7.65 26.89 1.22
C GLN A 69 -7.96 28.06 0.27
N LYS A 70 -8.02 27.80 -1.05
CA LYS A 70 -8.28 28.82 -2.08
C LYS A 70 -9.74 28.86 -2.52
N THR A 71 -10.57 27.93 -2.07
CA THR A 71 -11.96 27.81 -2.51
C THR A 71 -12.84 28.77 -1.71
N GLU A 72 -13.63 29.58 -2.41
CA GLU A 72 -14.61 30.48 -1.82
C GLU A 72 -16.04 29.96 -2.05
N GLY A 73 -16.95 30.25 -1.13
CA GLY A 73 -18.34 29.82 -1.16
C GLY A 73 -18.60 28.52 -0.39
N LEU A 74 -19.60 28.54 0.49
CA LEU A 74 -19.89 27.47 1.46
C LEU A 74 -20.11 26.10 0.81
N GLU A 75 -20.89 26.04 -0.28
CA GLU A 75 -21.19 24.77 -0.96
C GLU A 75 -19.95 24.14 -1.61
N LYS A 76 -19.11 24.95 -2.27
CA LYS A 76 -17.87 24.46 -2.89
C LYS A 76 -16.83 24.05 -1.85
N GLN A 77 -16.72 24.80 -0.77
CA GLN A 77 -15.85 24.43 0.36
C GLN A 77 -16.24 23.09 0.96
N GLN A 78 -17.55 22.84 1.15
CA GLN A 78 -18.03 21.57 1.68
C GLN A 78 -17.69 20.39 0.75
N MET A 79 -17.89 20.53 -0.56
CA MET A 79 -17.51 19.50 -1.54
C MET A 79 -16.00 19.20 -1.53
N VAL A 80 -15.16 20.24 -1.47
CA VAL A 80 -13.70 20.06 -1.45
C VAL A 80 -13.24 19.42 -0.14
N LYS A 81 -13.85 19.80 0.99
CA LYS A 81 -13.58 19.22 2.30
C LYS A 81 -13.91 17.73 2.35
N GLU A 82 -15.10 17.34 1.87
CA GLU A 82 -15.51 15.93 1.80
C GLU A 82 -14.54 15.10 0.94
N TYR A 83 -14.09 15.68 -0.18
CA TYR A 83 -13.11 15.02 -1.02
C TYR A 83 -11.72 14.89 -0.36
N ARG A 84 -11.29 15.91 0.39
CA ARG A 84 -10.05 15.86 1.20
C ARG A 84 -10.13 14.74 2.24
N GLU A 85 -11.24 14.66 2.97
CA GLU A 85 -11.47 13.63 4.01
C GLU A 85 -11.48 12.22 3.41
N LYS A 86 -12.04 12.05 2.21
CA LYS A 86 -11.97 10.78 1.46
C LYS A 86 -10.53 10.37 1.18
N VAL A 87 -9.71 11.26 0.63
CA VAL A 87 -8.30 10.96 0.33
C VAL A 87 -7.50 10.71 1.61
N GLU A 88 -7.81 11.42 2.69
CA GLU A 88 -7.19 11.23 4.00
C GLU A 88 -7.53 9.86 4.59
N LYS A 89 -8.78 9.39 4.41
CA LYS A 89 -9.19 8.03 4.78
C LYS A 89 -8.45 6.98 3.96
N GLU A 90 -8.39 7.13 2.64
CA GLU A 90 -7.63 6.21 1.77
C GLU A 90 -6.16 6.12 2.20
N LEU A 91 -5.54 7.27 2.50
CA LEU A 91 -4.15 7.32 2.97
C LEU A 91 -3.96 6.60 4.31
N ARG A 92 -4.89 6.78 5.26
CA ARG A 92 -4.89 6.05 6.53
C ARG A 92 -5.03 4.55 6.32
N ASP A 93 -5.96 4.13 5.49
CA ASP A 93 -6.23 2.72 5.21
C ASP A 93 -4.99 2.05 4.57
N ILE A 94 -4.35 2.73 3.61
CA ILE A 94 -3.09 2.25 3.00
C ILE A 94 -1.97 2.15 4.04
N CYS A 95 -1.80 3.16 4.90
CA CYS A 95 -0.79 3.12 5.96
C CYS A 95 -1.03 1.98 6.95
N GLN A 96 -2.30 1.72 7.30
CA GLN A 96 -2.66 0.61 8.17
C GLN A 96 -2.34 -0.75 7.51
N ASP A 97 -2.65 -0.89 6.22
CA ASP A 97 -2.33 -2.08 5.43
C ASP A 97 -0.81 -2.37 5.39
N VAL A 98 0.02 -1.33 5.29
CA VAL A 98 1.48 -1.45 5.36
C VAL A 98 1.91 -1.98 6.73
N LEU A 99 1.40 -1.39 7.81
CA LEU A 99 1.76 -1.80 9.17
C LEU A 99 1.40 -3.25 9.44
N VAL A 100 0.21 -3.69 9.00
CA VAL A 100 -0.22 -5.08 9.12
C VAL A 100 0.67 -6.00 8.30
N SER A 101 1.01 -5.63 7.06
CA SER A 101 1.86 -6.45 6.18
C SER A 101 3.29 -6.62 6.74
N ILE A 102 3.86 -5.56 7.31
CA ILE A 102 5.17 -5.60 7.96
C ILE A 102 5.10 -6.44 9.24
N HIS A 103 4.07 -6.23 10.07
CA HIS A 103 3.92 -6.95 11.34
C HIS A 103 3.70 -8.45 11.12
N LEU A 104 2.87 -8.83 10.14
CA LEU A 104 2.63 -10.22 9.76
C LEU A 104 3.93 -10.91 9.32
N ASN A 105 4.74 -10.23 8.50
CA ASN A 105 6.03 -10.78 8.07
C ASN A 105 7.01 -10.95 9.25
N TYR A 106 7.10 -9.98 10.17
CA TYR A 106 7.98 -10.08 11.34
C TYR A 106 7.56 -11.21 12.29
N LEU A 107 6.26 -11.37 12.53
CA LEU A 107 5.74 -12.45 13.37
C LEU A 107 6.04 -13.83 12.77
N LEU A 108 5.94 -13.98 11.45
CA LEU A 108 6.30 -15.22 10.76
C LEU A 108 7.79 -15.56 10.91
N VAL A 109 8.69 -14.57 10.74
CA VAL A 109 10.14 -14.77 10.98
C VAL A 109 10.38 -15.22 12.42
N TYR A 110 9.76 -14.57 13.41
CA TYR A 110 9.92 -14.93 14.81
C TYR A 110 9.37 -16.34 15.12
N CYS A 111 8.20 -16.69 14.57
CA CYS A 111 7.64 -18.03 14.72
C CYS A 111 8.52 -19.11 14.05
N VAL A 112 9.07 -18.86 12.86
CA VAL A 112 9.98 -19.81 12.19
C VAL A 112 11.28 -19.99 12.98
N GLU A 113 11.87 -18.91 13.50
CA GLU A 113 13.09 -18.97 14.32
C GLU A 113 12.86 -19.69 15.66
N VAL A 114 11.71 -19.51 16.30
CA VAL A 114 11.35 -20.21 17.55
C VAL A 114 11.10 -21.69 17.32
N ASN A 115 10.53 -22.10 16.18
CA ASN A 115 10.31 -23.52 15.86
C ASN A 115 11.57 -24.21 15.29
N SER A 116 12.64 -23.47 14.99
CA SER A 116 13.91 -24.00 14.43
C SER A 116 15.02 -24.16 15.48
N LYS A 117 14.71 -23.97 16.78
CA LYS A 117 15.60 -24.23 17.92
C LYS A 117 15.01 -25.31 18.82
#